data_AF-A0A8W8HVD5-F1
#
_entry.id   AF-A0A8W8HVD5-F1
#
_cell.length_a   1.000
_cell.length_b   1.000
_cell.length_c   1.000
_cell.angle_alpha   90.00
_cell.angle_beta   90.00
_cell.angle_gamma   90.00
#
_symmetry.space_group_name_H-M   'P 1'
#
loop_
_entity.id
_entity.type
_entity.pdbx_description
1 polymer ?
#
loop_
_entity_poly.entity_id
_entity_poly.type
_entity_poly.pdbx_seq_one_letter_code
_entity_poly.pdbx_strand_id
1 'polypeptide(L)'
;MMVQRPRRTREVTGPTPHSVAIKARPPNVKPPEYLILERRKKEDMLENYRKNTQYMEFNDLKNEWERSTDRKIKLNTVKRKVDSLLLDSQFTIEDRRERLRAMLRSEEQRYLREMEAGEETVLERQAKMRERAKFLKDKREEERLNFVQEKYDQQFRNQCEELRSTLSKRQQDEVCVERLEQLRIKEEIEMEKKEQEAMYAKLWEQDMLAKAAREERDAQSAHERNQEVLSVLRKQMAALEEQKEAARRLKEEEAQLLREQAMLRQMEEAKAREDKLRQQQETRDQLDLSLKIKMKKKAKAEQEQLAFDLKILEQLLEESRNEAMEQMQRKRELREEDRRYREYLHQLMEEEKVKEKELERLVNEEVEKMWQKRLHQWQLERQARKKLLQDVMAGRAVQIRERLAENDRKQRVAEEERMELLRTIEENRRLEEQQAAKLWEKNHNYQRDLQDQIIYNSKIRELEQHRDEEEFLLGMQAEREYQVRLKECLDNPQYDKLHPMRRAMQNSAH
;
A
#
# COMPACT_ATOMS: atom_id res chain seq x y z
N MET A 1 -96.62 85.60 9.33
CA MET A 1 -96.51 86.39 8.08
C MET A 1 -97.06 87.80 8.33
N MET A 2 -96.48 88.83 7.69
CA MET A 2 -97.02 90.19 7.64
C MET A 2 -98.07 90.31 6.53
N VAL A 3 -99.11 91.15 6.67
CA VAL A 3 -99.95 91.60 5.53
C VAL A 3 -100.44 93.04 5.74
N GLN A 4 -100.14 93.92 4.78
CA GLN A 4 -100.77 95.25 4.64
C GLN A 4 -102.09 95.13 3.84
N ARG A 5 -103.08 96.01 4.08
CA ARG A 5 -104.38 95.95 3.41
C ARG A 5 -104.58 97.04 2.34
N PRO A 6 -104.99 96.69 1.11
CA PRO A 6 -105.46 97.67 0.13
C PRO A 6 -106.90 98.12 0.39
N ARG A 7 -107.28 99.22 -0.24
CA ARG A 7 -108.62 99.82 -0.17
C ARG A 7 -109.46 99.50 -1.42
N ARG A 8 -110.77 99.71 -1.30
CA ARG A 8 -111.72 99.76 -2.41
C ARG A 8 -112.27 101.17 -2.51
N THR A 9 -112.15 101.81 -3.67
CA THR A 9 -113.11 102.84 -4.11
C THR A 9 -114.44 102.17 -4.44
N ARG A 10 -115.52 102.96 -4.41
CA ARG A 10 -116.90 102.48 -4.21
C ARG A 10 -117.76 102.52 -5.47
N GLU A 11 -117.17 102.93 -6.59
CA GLU A 11 -117.80 103.02 -7.90
C GLU A 11 -118.34 101.66 -8.38
N VAL A 12 -119.55 101.67 -8.94
CA VAL A 12 -120.06 100.63 -9.84
C VAL A 12 -120.87 101.33 -10.93
N THR A 13 -120.78 100.82 -12.16
CA THR A 13 -121.35 101.41 -13.38
C THR A 13 -121.93 100.31 -14.28
N GLY A 14 -121.73 100.40 -15.59
CA GLY A 14 -122.80 100.20 -16.56
C GLY A 14 -124.04 101.07 -16.25
N PRO A 15 -125.21 100.76 -16.81
CA PRO A 15 -125.46 99.91 -17.99
C PRO A 15 -125.86 100.71 -19.25
N THR A 16 -126.16 101.99 -19.10
CA THR A 16 -126.18 102.96 -20.20
C THR A 16 -124.81 103.66 -20.27
N PRO A 17 -124.54 104.47 -21.30
CA PRO A 17 -123.60 105.58 -21.15
C PRO A 17 -123.95 106.37 -19.88
N HIS A 18 -122.94 106.57 -19.02
CA HIS A 18 -122.96 107.20 -17.70
C HIS A 18 -122.91 106.32 -16.44
N SER A 19 -124.01 106.04 -15.73
CA SER A 19 -124.01 106.07 -14.24
C SER A 19 -123.18 105.00 -13.46
N VAL A 20 -121.85 105.19 -13.31
CA VAL A 20 -121.22 105.90 -12.15
C VAL A 20 -121.81 105.77 -10.73
N ALA A 21 -122.80 104.92 -10.43
CA ALA A 21 -123.48 104.92 -9.13
C ALA A 21 -122.59 104.38 -7.99
N ILE A 22 -121.80 105.27 -7.40
CA ILE A 22 -120.93 104.99 -6.25
C ILE A 22 -121.75 104.49 -5.06
N LYS A 23 -121.38 103.31 -4.58
CA LYS A 23 -121.97 102.65 -3.42
C LYS A 23 -121.96 103.56 -2.18
N ALA A 24 -123.07 103.67 -1.47
CA ALA A 24 -123.08 104.12 -0.08
C ALA A 24 -122.43 103.05 0.84
N ARG A 25 -121.77 103.48 1.92
CA ARG A 25 -121.23 102.59 2.98
C ARG A 25 -122.07 102.76 4.26
N PRO A 26 -122.23 101.72 5.10
CA PRO A 26 -122.98 101.82 6.37
C PRO A 26 -122.11 101.81 7.66
N PRO A 27 -122.68 102.20 8.82
CA PRO A 27 -122.02 102.29 10.13
C PRO A 27 -122.13 101.00 11.01
N ASN A 28 -121.79 101.08 12.30
CA ASN A 28 -121.49 99.96 13.22
C ASN A 28 -122.44 99.87 14.44
N VAL A 29 -122.75 98.66 14.97
CA VAL A 29 -123.95 98.42 15.81
C VAL A 29 -123.80 97.31 16.90
N LYS A 30 -122.65 97.15 17.59
CA LYS A 30 -122.50 96.05 18.59
C LYS A 30 -122.97 96.41 20.02
N PRO A 31 -123.79 95.57 20.71
CA PRO A 31 -124.30 95.85 22.06
C PRO A 31 -123.32 95.50 23.20
N PRO A 32 -123.50 96.06 24.43
CA PRO A 32 -122.56 95.88 25.53
C PRO A 32 -122.45 94.46 26.12
N GLU A 33 -123.54 93.69 26.20
CA GLU A 33 -123.60 92.45 27.02
C GLU A 33 -123.16 91.15 26.32
N TYR A 34 -122.73 91.22 25.04
CA TYR A 34 -122.51 90.04 24.17
C TYR A 34 -121.69 88.89 24.82
N LEU A 35 -120.66 89.23 25.62
CA LEU A 35 -119.76 88.26 26.23
C LEU A 35 -120.40 87.40 27.33
N ILE A 36 -121.45 87.88 28.00
CA ILE A 36 -122.10 87.16 29.11
C ILE A 36 -123.01 86.05 28.54
N LEU A 37 -123.76 86.37 27.49
CA LEU A 37 -124.64 85.43 26.78
C LEU A 37 -123.86 84.24 26.18
N GLU A 38 -122.66 84.49 25.64
CA GLU A 38 -121.85 83.43 25.03
C GLU A 38 -121.25 82.45 26.07
N ARG A 39 -121.07 82.87 27.34
CA ARG A 39 -120.65 81.97 28.43
C ARG A 39 -121.77 81.00 28.83
N ARG A 40 -122.97 81.49 29.15
CA ARG A 40 -124.11 80.64 29.56
C ARG A 40 -124.38 79.53 28.54
N LYS A 41 -124.37 79.87 27.25
CA LYS A 41 -124.60 78.91 26.16
C LYS A 41 -123.54 77.80 26.06
N LYS A 42 -122.33 78.02 26.58
CA LYS A 42 -121.26 77.00 26.69
C LYS A 42 -121.42 76.13 27.94
N GLU A 43 -121.89 76.72 29.04
CA GLU A 43 -122.14 76.02 30.31
C GLU A 43 -123.29 75.00 30.18
N ASP A 44 -124.43 75.38 29.59
CA ASP A 44 -125.58 74.48 29.36
C ASP A 44 -125.21 73.22 28.55
N MET A 45 -124.37 73.40 27.51
CA MET A 45 -123.90 72.30 26.67
C MET A 45 -123.01 71.33 27.45
N LEU A 46 -122.11 71.85 28.30
CA LEU A 46 -121.25 71.03 29.15
C LEU A 46 -122.05 70.22 30.19
N GLU A 47 -123.12 70.79 30.75
CA GLU A 47 -123.96 70.08 31.71
C GLU A 47 -124.73 68.91 31.07
N ASN A 48 -125.27 69.10 29.87
CA ASN A 48 -125.98 68.04 29.15
C ASN A 48 -125.06 66.87 28.75
N TYR A 49 -123.83 67.16 28.30
CA TYR A 49 -122.86 66.09 28.02
C TYR A 49 -122.51 65.29 29.29
N ARG A 50 -122.29 65.97 30.43
CA ARG A 50 -122.00 65.30 31.72
C ARG A 50 -123.10 64.32 32.14
N LYS A 51 -124.37 64.71 32.04
CA LYS A 51 -125.52 63.86 32.40
C LYS A 51 -125.60 62.60 31.53
N ASN A 52 -125.34 62.72 30.23
CA ASN A 52 -125.38 61.56 29.33
C ASN A 52 -124.22 60.59 29.59
N THR A 53 -123.00 61.09 29.87
CA THR A 53 -121.87 60.24 30.24
C THR A 53 -122.16 59.43 31.52
N GLN A 54 -122.67 60.09 32.56
CA GLN A 54 -123.05 59.43 33.83
C GLN A 54 -124.09 58.31 33.65
N TYR A 55 -125.04 58.49 32.73
CA TYR A 55 -126.05 57.47 32.43
C TYR A 55 -125.47 56.23 31.74
N MET A 56 -124.48 56.42 30.84
CA MET A 56 -123.80 55.30 30.18
C MET A 56 -122.91 54.55 31.16
N GLU A 57 -122.10 55.26 31.95
CA GLU A 57 -121.25 54.68 33.01
C GLU A 57 -122.04 53.79 33.98
N PHE A 58 -123.26 54.20 34.35
CA PHE A 58 -124.12 53.41 35.24
C PHE A 58 -124.62 52.11 34.58
N ASN A 59 -124.98 52.13 33.30
CA ASN A 59 -125.45 50.94 32.60
C ASN A 59 -124.32 49.92 32.35
N ASP A 60 -123.11 50.40 32.05
CA ASP A 60 -121.94 49.54 31.90
C ASP A 60 -121.60 48.83 33.22
N LEU A 61 -121.60 49.57 34.34
CA LEU A 61 -121.41 48.99 35.69
C LEU A 61 -122.43 47.88 36.01
N LYS A 62 -123.71 48.07 35.63
CA LYS A 62 -124.75 47.06 35.82
C LYS A 62 -124.47 45.79 35.01
N ASN A 63 -124.11 45.94 33.73
CA ASN A 63 -123.78 44.81 32.84
C ASN A 63 -122.53 44.05 33.32
N GLU A 64 -121.52 44.74 33.86
CA GLU A 64 -120.36 44.09 34.47
C GLU A 64 -120.73 43.30 35.73
N TRP A 65 -121.61 43.84 36.58
CA TRP A 65 -122.08 43.15 37.78
C TRP A 65 -122.76 41.82 37.45
N GLU A 66 -123.72 41.81 36.51
CA GLU A 66 -124.43 40.60 36.07
C GLU A 66 -123.46 39.56 35.48
N ARG A 67 -122.50 39.98 34.64
CA ARG A 67 -121.46 39.07 34.11
C ARG A 67 -120.57 38.50 35.22
N SER A 68 -120.30 39.27 36.27
CA SER A 68 -119.45 38.84 37.39
C SER A 68 -120.15 37.80 38.30
N THR A 69 -121.45 37.97 38.56
CA THR A 69 -122.23 37.09 39.43
C THR A 69 -122.48 35.75 38.76
N ASP A 70 -122.85 35.77 37.48
CA ASP A 70 -123.11 34.58 36.67
C ASP A 70 -121.84 33.70 36.53
N ARG A 71 -120.66 34.33 36.35
CA ARG A 71 -119.35 33.66 36.39
C ARG A 71 -119.07 33.05 37.77
N LYS A 72 -119.37 33.74 38.87
CA LYS A 72 -119.19 33.21 40.24
C LYS A 72 -120.08 32.00 40.53
N ILE A 73 -121.34 32.01 40.08
CA ILE A 73 -122.28 30.89 40.27
C ILE A 73 -121.78 29.63 39.53
N LYS A 74 -121.36 29.77 38.27
CA LYS A 74 -120.79 28.68 37.47
C LYS A 74 -119.52 28.10 38.13
N LEU A 75 -118.61 28.96 38.58
CA LEU A 75 -117.39 28.54 39.31
C LEU A 75 -117.71 27.78 40.61
N ASN A 76 -118.66 28.25 41.42
CA ASN A 76 -119.02 27.59 42.68
C ASN A 76 -119.68 26.22 42.47
N THR A 77 -120.42 26.04 41.37
CA THR A 77 -121.01 24.75 40.99
C THR A 77 -119.93 23.75 40.59
N VAL A 78 -118.93 24.19 39.81
CA VAL A 78 -117.77 23.36 39.45
C VAL A 78 -116.95 22.99 40.69
N LYS A 79 -116.67 23.94 41.59
CA LYS A 79 -115.93 23.68 42.85
C LYS A 79 -116.57 22.54 43.66
N ARG A 80 -117.87 22.63 43.98
CA ARG A 80 -118.58 21.59 44.74
C ARG A 80 -118.48 20.21 44.10
N LYS A 81 -118.49 20.12 42.76
CA LYS A 81 -118.35 18.83 42.06
C LYS A 81 -116.92 18.29 42.10
N VAL A 82 -115.92 19.16 42.04
CA VAL A 82 -114.50 18.81 42.24
C VAL A 82 -114.26 18.36 43.68
N ASP A 83 -114.76 19.09 44.67
CA ASP A 83 -114.60 18.76 46.10
C ASP A 83 -115.16 17.36 46.43
N SER A 84 -116.31 17.00 45.86
CA SER A 84 -116.89 15.65 45.96
C SER A 84 -115.98 14.57 45.40
N LEU A 85 -115.42 14.77 44.19
CA LEU A 85 -114.52 13.80 43.55
C LEU A 85 -113.17 13.67 44.29
N LEU A 86 -112.69 14.76 44.90
CA LEU A 86 -111.50 14.72 45.75
C LEU A 86 -111.74 13.92 47.03
N LEU A 87 -112.92 14.03 47.63
CA LEU A 87 -113.31 13.24 48.81
C LEU A 87 -113.36 11.73 48.48
N ASP A 88 -114.02 11.37 47.37
CA ASP A 88 -114.07 9.98 46.88
C ASP A 88 -112.65 9.43 46.63
N SER A 89 -111.79 10.24 46.00
CA SER A 89 -110.38 9.88 45.81
C SER A 89 -109.64 9.68 47.14
N GLN A 90 -109.86 10.52 48.16
CA GLN A 90 -109.23 10.34 49.48
C GLN A 90 -109.64 9.01 50.13
N PHE A 91 -110.91 8.62 50.07
CA PHE A 91 -111.35 7.32 50.58
C PHE A 91 -110.66 6.14 49.88
N THR A 92 -110.51 6.17 48.55
CA THR A 92 -109.79 5.10 47.83
C THR A 92 -108.31 5.04 48.17
N ILE A 93 -107.69 6.17 48.52
CA ILE A 93 -106.28 6.25 48.93
C ILE A 93 -106.10 5.68 50.35
N GLU A 94 -106.98 6.01 51.30
CA GLU A 94 -106.89 5.44 52.66
C GLU A 94 -107.16 3.92 52.69
N ASP A 95 -108.13 3.43 51.94
CA ASP A 95 -108.37 1.97 51.85
C ASP A 95 -107.15 1.23 51.24
N ARG A 96 -106.47 1.82 50.25
CA ARG A 96 -105.20 1.30 49.74
C ARG A 96 -104.07 1.37 50.79
N ARG A 97 -104.02 2.43 51.61
CA ARG A 97 -103.04 2.58 52.70
C ARG A 97 -103.24 1.51 53.78
N GLU A 98 -104.47 1.23 54.18
CA GLU A 98 -104.76 0.21 55.20
C GLU A 98 -104.38 -1.20 54.70
N ARG A 99 -104.71 -1.53 53.44
CA ARG A 99 -104.28 -2.80 52.81
C ARG A 99 -102.75 -2.96 52.78
N LEU A 100 -102.00 -1.88 52.55
CA LEU A 100 -100.54 -1.89 52.61
C LEU A 100 -100.01 -2.09 54.05
N ARG A 101 -100.60 -1.41 55.05
CA ARG A 101 -100.23 -1.59 56.48
C ARG A 101 -100.40 -3.05 56.93
N ALA A 102 -101.48 -3.71 56.51
CA ALA A 102 -101.74 -5.11 56.82
C ALA A 102 -100.70 -6.05 56.20
N MET A 103 -100.31 -5.82 54.94
CA MET A 103 -99.28 -6.60 54.25
C MET A 103 -97.92 -6.48 54.95
N LEU A 104 -97.45 -5.25 55.20
CA LEU A 104 -96.16 -4.99 55.84
C LEU A 104 -96.06 -5.61 57.25
N ARG A 105 -97.13 -5.53 58.06
CA ARG A 105 -97.19 -6.21 59.37
C ARG A 105 -97.06 -7.72 59.25
N SER A 106 -97.61 -8.32 58.20
CA SER A 106 -97.53 -9.78 57.98
C SER A 106 -96.13 -10.22 57.54
N GLU A 107 -95.39 -9.38 56.82
CA GLU A 107 -93.99 -9.60 56.44
C GLU A 107 -93.06 -9.44 57.65
N GLU A 108 -93.24 -8.37 58.43
CA GLU A 108 -92.52 -8.13 59.70
C GLU A 108 -92.65 -9.33 60.66
N GLN A 109 -93.86 -9.85 60.85
CA GLN A 109 -94.09 -11.06 61.67
C GLN A 109 -93.46 -12.34 61.11
N ARG A 110 -93.24 -12.44 59.79
CA ARG A 110 -92.51 -13.59 59.21
C ARG A 110 -91.01 -13.46 59.49
N TYR A 111 -90.43 -12.29 59.24
CA TYR A 111 -89.01 -12.06 59.50
C TYR A 111 -88.63 -12.24 60.96
N LEU A 112 -89.48 -11.81 61.91
CA LEU A 112 -89.25 -12.07 63.34
C LEU A 112 -89.15 -13.57 63.64
N ARG A 113 -90.06 -14.41 63.10
CA ARG A 113 -90.03 -15.86 63.27
C ARG A 113 -88.83 -16.52 62.59
N GLU A 114 -88.41 -16.02 61.42
CA GLU A 114 -87.22 -16.53 60.72
C GLU A 114 -85.93 -16.21 61.48
N MET A 115 -85.84 -15.05 62.13
CA MET A 115 -84.71 -14.73 63.02
C MET A 115 -84.73 -15.62 64.27
N GLU A 116 -85.87 -15.74 64.95
CA GLU A 116 -86.02 -16.62 66.14
C GLU A 116 -85.67 -18.09 65.83
N ALA A 117 -86.02 -18.59 64.63
CA ALA A 117 -85.68 -19.94 64.20
C ALA A 117 -84.24 -20.10 63.69
N GLY A 118 -83.57 -19.00 63.33
CA GLY A 118 -82.17 -18.98 62.87
C GLY A 118 -81.14 -18.91 64.00
N GLU A 119 -81.55 -18.55 65.22
CA GLU A 119 -80.66 -18.50 66.37
C GLU A 119 -80.37 -19.91 66.93
N GLU A 120 -79.15 -20.42 66.69
CA GLU A 120 -78.70 -21.69 67.26
C GLU A 120 -78.87 -21.73 68.78
N THR A 121 -79.58 -22.74 69.28
CA THR A 121 -79.79 -22.90 70.71
C THR A 121 -78.47 -23.19 71.44
N VAL A 122 -78.40 -22.82 72.72
CA VAL A 122 -77.21 -23.07 73.56
C VAL A 122 -76.85 -24.56 73.60
N LEU A 123 -77.85 -25.45 73.54
CA LEU A 123 -77.65 -26.91 73.52
C LEU A 123 -77.02 -27.40 72.22
N GLU A 124 -77.45 -26.90 71.06
CA GLU A 124 -76.85 -27.23 69.75
C GLU A 124 -75.41 -26.73 69.66
N ARG A 125 -75.15 -25.51 70.14
CA ARG A 125 -73.78 -24.96 70.20
C ARG A 125 -72.88 -25.80 71.09
N GLN A 126 -73.37 -26.25 72.25
CA GLN A 126 -72.65 -27.17 73.14
C GLN A 126 -72.49 -28.58 72.55
N ALA A 127 -73.42 -29.06 71.72
CA ALA A 127 -73.28 -30.33 71.00
C ALA A 127 -72.20 -30.22 69.91
N LYS A 128 -72.22 -29.17 69.09
CA LYS A 128 -71.17 -28.89 68.08
C LYS A 128 -69.79 -28.75 68.72
N MET A 129 -69.67 -28.09 69.87
CA MET A 129 -68.40 -28.03 70.61
C MET A 129 -67.93 -29.39 71.13
N ARG A 130 -68.84 -30.24 71.63
CA ARG A 130 -68.51 -31.60 72.10
C ARG A 130 -68.05 -32.51 70.95
N GLU A 131 -68.76 -32.51 69.83
CA GLU A 131 -68.35 -33.26 68.62
C GLU A 131 -67.00 -32.77 68.08
N ARG A 132 -66.77 -31.46 68.00
CA ARG A 132 -65.48 -30.90 67.58
C ARG A 132 -64.34 -31.26 68.54
N ALA A 133 -64.59 -31.26 69.85
CA ALA A 133 -63.61 -31.65 70.85
C ALA A 133 -63.29 -33.16 70.78
N LYS A 134 -64.30 -34.00 70.52
CA LYS A 134 -64.14 -35.44 70.30
C LYS A 134 -63.31 -35.70 69.03
N PHE A 135 -63.69 -35.11 67.89
CA PHE A 135 -62.93 -35.23 66.64
C PHE A 135 -61.46 -34.80 66.78
N LEU A 136 -61.18 -33.69 67.48
CA LEU A 136 -59.80 -33.24 67.74
C LEU A 136 -59.03 -34.18 68.68
N LYS A 137 -59.71 -34.86 69.61
CA LYS A 137 -59.10 -35.89 70.46
C LYS A 137 -58.79 -37.14 69.64
N ASP A 138 -59.74 -37.61 68.85
CA ASP A 138 -59.61 -38.82 68.04
C ASP A 138 -58.52 -38.65 66.97
N LYS A 139 -58.43 -37.49 66.31
CA LYS A 139 -57.33 -37.17 65.37
C LYS A 139 -55.95 -37.14 66.04
N ARG A 140 -55.83 -36.58 67.25
CA ARG A 140 -54.57 -36.60 68.01
C ARG A 140 -54.17 -38.00 68.46
N GLU A 141 -55.14 -38.85 68.73
CA GLU A 141 -54.92 -40.26 69.05
C GLU A 141 -54.42 -41.02 67.82
N GLU A 142 -55.05 -40.82 66.66
CA GLU A 142 -54.61 -41.39 65.36
C GLU A 142 -53.20 -40.93 64.98
N GLU A 143 -52.91 -39.63 65.05
CA GLU A 143 -51.56 -39.06 64.84
C GLU A 143 -50.52 -39.70 65.79
N ARG A 144 -50.88 -39.94 67.06
CA ARG A 144 -49.99 -40.61 68.01
C ARG A 144 -49.78 -42.08 67.66
N LEU A 145 -50.82 -42.82 67.29
CA LEU A 145 -50.74 -44.23 66.93
C LEU A 145 -49.90 -44.43 65.67
N ASN A 146 -50.08 -43.60 64.65
CA ASN A 146 -49.28 -43.63 63.43
C ASN A 146 -47.79 -43.35 63.72
N PHE A 147 -47.48 -42.33 64.53
CA PHE A 147 -46.10 -42.06 64.95
C PHE A 147 -45.49 -43.22 65.75
N VAL A 148 -46.26 -43.84 66.64
CA VAL A 148 -45.82 -45.02 67.40
C VAL A 148 -45.54 -46.19 66.47
N GLN A 149 -46.39 -46.43 65.46
CA GLN A 149 -46.18 -47.47 64.45
C GLN A 149 -44.91 -47.21 63.62
N GLU A 150 -44.70 -45.98 63.12
CA GLU A 150 -43.46 -45.62 62.43
C GLU A 150 -42.20 -45.87 63.28
N LYS A 151 -42.29 -45.63 64.59
CA LYS A 151 -41.18 -45.89 65.53
C LYS A 151 -40.96 -47.38 65.78
N TYR A 152 -42.01 -48.19 65.82
CA TYR A 152 -41.87 -49.65 65.82
C TYR A 152 -41.24 -50.17 64.52
N ASP A 153 -41.66 -49.64 63.36
CA ASP A 153 -41.07 -50.01 62.06
C ASP A 153 -39.59 -49.59 61.96
N GLN A 154 -39.24 -48.41 62.47
CA GLN A 154 -37.84 -47.96 62.56
C GLN A 154 -37.01 -48.85 63.51
N GLN A 155 -37.55 -49.23 64.66
CA GLN A 155 -36.90 -50.17 65.58
C GLN A 155 -36.71 -51.55 64.91
N PHE A 156 -37.74 -52.08 64.26
CA PHE A 156 -37.68 -53.34 63.53
C PHE A 156 -36.60 -53.30 62.43
N ARG A 157 -36.57 -52.25 61.60
CA ARG A 157 -35.56 -52.11 60.54
C ARG A 157 -34.13 -52.05 61.09
N ASN A 158 -33.92 -51.38 62.22
CA ASN A 158 -32.60 -51.24 62.82
C ASN A 158 -32.14 -52.52 63.55
N GLN A 159 -33.06 -53.24 64.19
CA GLN A 159 -32.78 -54.42 65.02
C GLN A 159 -32.83 -55.75 64.25
N CYS A 160 -33.53 -55.81 63.10
CA CYS A 160 -33.64 -57.02 62.29
C CYS A 160 -32.34 -57.32 61.53
N GLU A 161 -31.58 -58.32 62.01
CA GLU A 161 -30.32 -58.74 61.38
C GLU A 161 -30.52 -59.28 59.96
N GLU A 162 -31.63 -59.98 59.70
CA GLU A 162 -31.97 -60.51 58.37
C GLU A 162 -32.20 -59.39 57.34
N LEU A 163 -32.81 -58.28 57.75
CA LEU A 163 -32.93 -57.10 56.89
C LEU A 163 -31.56 -56.47 56.63
N ARG A 164 -30.69 -56.40 57.65
CA ARG A 164 -29.34 -55.83 57.51
C ARG A 164 -28.47 -56.67 56.58
N SER A 165 -28.56 -58.00 56.66
CA SER A 165 -27.80 -58.93 55.81
C SER A 165 -28.29 -58.90 54.35
N THR A 166 -29.60 -58.80 54.12
CA THR A 166 -30.18 -58.71 52.77
C THR A 166 -29.93 -57.37 52.11
N LEU A 167 -30.03 -56.25 52.84
CA LEU A 167 -29.65 -54.93 52.32
C LEU A 167 -28.16 -54.85 51.98
N SER A 168 -27.28 -55.44 52.80
CA SER A 168 -25.84 -55.51 52.53
C SER A 168 -25.53 -56.28 51.23
N LYS A 169 -26.18 -57.43 51.00
CA LYS A 169 -26.05 -58.19 49.74
C LYS A 169 -26.54 -57.38 48.54
N ARG A 170 -27.71 -56.75 48.64
CA ARG A 170 -28.23 -55.88 47.59
C ARG A 170 -27.28 -54.73 47.25
N GLN A 171 -26.68 -54.10 48.26
CA GLN A 171 -25.67 -53.05 48.05
C GLN A 171 -24.41 -53.58 47.35
N GLN A 172 -23.99 -54.82 47.65
CA GLN A 172 -22.89 -55.48 46.94
C GLN A 172 -23.26 -55.79 45.49
N ASP A 173 -24.49 -56.23 45.21
CA ASP A 173 -24.97 -56.48 43.84
C ASP A 173 -25.01 -55.16 43.04
N GLU A 174 -25.52 -54.07 43.63
CA GLU A 174 -25.55 -52.74 43.02
C GLU A 174 -24.12 -52.24 42.70
N VAL A 175 -23.16 -52.36 43.64
CA VAL A 175 -21.75 -52.03 43.40
C VAL A 175 -21.10 -52.92 42.33
N CYS A 176 -21.48 -54.21 42.24
CA CYS A 176 -21.01 -55.09 41.18
C CYS A 176 -21.51 -54.65 39.80
N VAL A 177 -22.77 -54.22 39.68
CA VAL A 177 -23.35 -53.70 38.44
C VAL A 177 -22.66 -52.39 38.02
N GLU A 178 -22.51 -51.43 38.95
CA GLU A 178 -21.80 -50.17 38.66
C GLU A 178 -20.34 -50.40 38.23
N ARG A 179 -19.65 -51.36 38.86
CA ARG A 179 -18.28 -51.73 38.49
C ARG A 179 -18.18 -52.38 37.11
N LEU A 180 -19.17 -53.19 36.70
CA LEU A 180 -19.22 -53.74 35.35
C LEU A 180 -19.41 -52.63 34.31
N GLU A 181 -20.28 -51.67 34.56
CA GLU A 181 -20.47 -50.54 33.64
C GLU A 181 -19.23 -49.63 33.59
N GLN A 182 -18.54 -49.40 34.72
CA GLN A 182 -17.25 -48.70 34.75
C GLN A 182 -16.18 -49.41 33.89
N LEU A 183 -16.16 -50.75 33.88
CA LEU A 183 -15.24 -51.51 33.03
C LEU A 183 -15.59 -51.37 31.55
N ARG A 184 -16.88 -51.38 31.18
CA ARG A 184 -17.33 -51.17 29.79
C ARG A 184 -16.96 -49.78 29.28
N ILE A 185 -17.24 -48.73 30.07
CA ILE A 185 -16.83 -47.34 29.76
C ILE A 185 -15.31 -47.25 29.59
N LYS A 186 -14.54 -47.95 30.45
CA LYS A 186 -13.08 -47.98 30.32
C LYS A 186 -12.63 -48.68 29.04
N GLU A 187 -13.26 -49.78 28.64
CA GLU A 187 -12.96 -50.49 27.39
C GLU A 187 -13.26 -49.61 26.16
N GLU A 188 -14.38 -48.88 26.15
CA GLU A 188 -14.71 -47.91 25.11
C GLU A 188 -13.66 -46.79 25.01
N ILE A 189 -13.27 -46.18 26.13
CA ILE A 189 -12.21 -45.17 26.19
C ILE A 189 -10.86 -45.72 25.69
N GLU A 190 -10.50 -46.96 26.02
CA GLU A 190 -9.25 -47.58 25.55
C GLU A 190 -9.30 -47.93 24.04
N MET A 191 -10.49 -48.15 23.47
CA MET A 191 -10.66 -48.29 22.02
C MET A 191 -10.53 -46.94 21.31
N GLU A 192 -11.20 -45.88 21.81
CA GLU A 192 -11.06 -44.52 21.28
C GLU A 192 -9.61 -44.04 21.30
N LYS A 193 -8.88 -44.29 22.40
CA LYS A 193 -7.43 -43.97 22.49
C LYS A 193 -6.62 -44.68 21.41
N LYS A 194 -6.84 -45.98 21.18
CA LYS A 194 -6.12 -46.73 20.14
C LYS A 194 -6.42 -46.20 18.74
N GLU A 195 -7.65 -45.78 18.47
CA GLU A 195 -8.01 -45.14 17.20
C GLU A 195 -7.34 -43.78 17.04
N GLN A 196 -7.29 -42.96 18.10
CA GLN A 196 -6.55 -41.70 18.13
C GLN A 196 -5.05 -41.91 17.93
N GLU A 197 -4.42 -42.84 18.67
CA GLU A 197 -3.01 -43.20 18.51
C GLU A 197 -2.69 -43.68 17.10
N ALA A 198 -3.55 -44.53 16.50
CA ALA A 198 -3.41 -44.98 15.12
C ALA A 198 -3.59 -43.83 14.10
N MET A 199 -4.46 -42.85 14.38
CA MET A 199 -4.59 -41.63 13.57
C MET A 199 -3.33 -40.77 13.66
N TYR A 200 -2.82 -40.51 14.87
CA TYR A 200 -1.59 -39.73 15.08
C TYR A 200 -0.37 -40.42 14.49
N ALA A 201 -0.25 -41.75 14.58
CA ALA A 201 0.82 -42.52 13.94
C ALA A 201 0.81 -42.35 12.41
N LYS A 202 -0.37 -42.42 11.77
CA LYS A 202 -0.51 -42.16 10.32
C LYS A 202 -0.15 -40.72 9.96
N LEU A 203 -0.56 -39.74 10.76
CA LEU A 203 -0.24 -38.33 10.52
C LEU A 203 1.27 -38.08 10.67
N TRP A 204 1.92 -38.73 11.63
CA TRP A 204 3.37 -38.67 11.83
C TRP A 204 4.14 -39.36 10.70
N GLU A 205 3.68 -40.51 10.22
CA GLU A 205 4.22 -41.18 9.03
C GLU A 205 4.11 -40.27 7.79
N GLN A 206 2.98 -39.61 7.59
CA GLN A 206 2.79 -38.63 6.50
C GLN A 206 3.71 -37.41 6.62
N ASP A 207 3.89 -36.85 7.83
CA ASP A 207 4.81 -35.74 8.07
C ASP A 207 6.28 -36.16 7.86
N MET A 208 6.67 -37.36 8.30
CA MET A 208 7.99 -37.93 8.03
C MET A 208 8.25 -38.13 6.54
N LEU A 209 7.29 -38.67 5.79
CA LEU A 209 7.38 -38.81 4.33
C LEU A 209 7.41 -37.44 3.64
N ALA A 210 6.64 -36.46 4.11
CA ALA A 210 6.64 -35.09 3.57
C ALA A 210 7.97 -34.35 3.83
N LYS A 211 8.62 -34.61 4.98
CA LYS A 211 9.96 -34.12 5.30
C LYS A 211 11.02 -34.79 4.44
N ALA A 212 11.04 -36.11 4.34
CA ALA A 212 11.96 -36.84 3.46
C ALA A 212 11.82 -36.39 1.99
N ALA A 213 10.60 -36.27 1.49
CA ALA A 213 10.34 -35.75 0.14
C ALA A 213 10.65 -34.26 -0.03
N ARG A 214 10.79 -33.48 1.05
CA ARG A 214 11.31 -32.10 1.00
C ARG A 214 12.84 -32.13 0.95
N GLU A 215 13.49 -32.86 1.84
CA GLU A 215 14.94 -33.03 1.87
C GLU A 215 15.48 -33.56 0.54
N GLU A 216 14.79 -34.52 -0.09
CA GLU A 216 15.15 -35.02 -1.41
C GLU A 216 15.03 -33.94 -2.50
N ARG A 217 13.96 -33.14 -2.50
CA ARG A 217 13.81 -31.99 -3.42
C ARG A 217 14.83 -30.89 -3.18
N ASP A 218 15.15 -30.59 -1.93
CA ASP A 218 16.16 -29.60 -1.55
C ASP A 218 17.57 -30.09 -1.94
N ALA A 219 17.85 -31.38 -1.79
CA ALA A 219 19.08 -32.03 -2.23
C ALA A 219 19.20 -32.07 -3.77
N GLN A 220 18.13 -32.40 -4.49
CA GLN A 220 18.07 -32.30 -5.96
C GLN A 220 18.30 -30.86 -6.41
N SER A 221 17.59 -29.88 -5.83
CA SER A 221 17.74 -28.45 -6.15
C SER A 221 19.14 -27.91 -5.78
N ALA A 222 19.79 -28.45 -4.75
CA ALA A 222 21.18 -28.15 -4.42
C ALA A 222 22.15 -28.78 -5.43
N HIS A 223 21.88 -30.02 -5.86
CA HIS A 223 22.66 -30.70 -6.89
C HIS A 223 22.59 -29.97 -8.24
N GLU A 224 21.40 -29.55 -8.67
CA GLU A 224 21.18 -28.75 -9.88
C GLU A 224 21.93 -27.42 -9.82
N ARG A 225 21.77 -26.64 -8.74
CA ARG A 225 22.55 -25.39 -8.53
C ARG A 225 24.06 -25.64 -8.56
N ASN A 226 24.54 -26.74 -7.97
CA ASN A 226 25.95 -27.11 -8.02
C ASN A 226 26.39 -27.47 -9.45
N GLN A 227 25.56 -28.17 -10.25
CA GLN A 227 25.83 -28.44 -11.66
C GLN A 227 25.86 -27.15 -12.49
N GLU A 228 24.93 -26.22 -12.26
CA GLU A 228 24.89 -24.91 -12.92
C GLU A 228 26.16 -24.11 -12.63
N VAL A 229 26.54 -23.98 -11.35
CA VAL A 229 27.79 -23.32 -10.91
C VAL A 229 29.01 -23.98 -11.54
N LEU A 230 29.10 -25.32 -11.55
CA LEU A 230 30.17 -26.04 -12.23
C LEU A 230 30.18 -25.80 -13.75
N SER A 231 29.02 -25.64 -14.39
CA SER A 231 28.93 -25.32 -15.81
C SER A 231 29.44 -23.91 -16.13
N VAL A 232 29.15 -22.93 -15.24
CA VAL A 232 29.64 -21.56 -15.34
C VAL A 232 31.14 -21.50 -15.10
N LEU A 233 31.64 -22.19 -14.06
CA LEU A 233 33.08 -22.31 -13.79
C LEU A 233 33.83 -22.94 -14.96
N ARG A 234 33.30 -24.00 -15.60
CA ARG A 234 33.90 -24.58 -16.80
C ARG A 234 33.98 -23.59 -17.97
N LYS A 235 32.93 -22.78 -18.18
CA LYS A 235 32.94 -21.70 -19.20
C LYS A 235 33.98 -20.62 -18.87
N GLN A 236 34.07 -20.19 -17.61
CA GLN A 236 35.06 -19.21 -17.14
C GLN A 236 36.49 -19.74 -17.30
N MET A 237 36.76 -20.99 -16.93
CA MET A 237 38.06 -21.64 -17.14
C MET A 237 38.43 -21.73 -18.62
N ALA A 238 37.48 -22.09 -19.49
CA ALA A 238 37.71 -22.14 -20.94
C ALA A 238 38.03 -20.76 -21.52
N ALA A 239 37.25 -19.73 -21.17
CA ALA A 239 37.48 -18.35 -21.60
C ALA A 239 38.84 -17.81 -21.11
N LEU A 240 39.23 -18.12 -19.87
CA LEU A 240 40.52 -17.72 -19.30
C LEU A 240 41.70 -18.46 -19.97
N GLU A 241 41.53 -19.70 -20.40
CA GLU A 241 42.56 -20.41 -21.18
C GLU A 241 42.64 -19.88 -22.63
N GLU A 242 41.51 -19.55 -23.25
CA GLU A 242 41.47 -18.89 -24.57
C GLU A 242 42.16 -17.52 -24.54
N GLN A 243 41.95 -16.73 -23.49
CA GLN A 243 42.69 -15.47 -23.27
C GLN A 243 44.20 -15.69 -23.13
N LYS A 244 44.65 -16.73 -22.41
CA LYS A 244 46.09 -17.08 -22.33
C LYS A 244 46.65 -17.48 -23.68
N GLU A 245 45.92 -18.28 -24.46
CA GLU A 245 46.34 -18.67 -25.80
C GLU A 245 46.44 -17.45 -26.72
N ALA A 246 45.45 -16.56 -26.72
CA ALA A 246 45.49 -15.31 -27.47
C ALA A 246 46.70 -14.45 -27.08
N ALA A 247 46.98 -14.30 -25.78
CA ALA A 247 48.15 -13.58 -25.29
C ALA A 247 49.49 -14.24 -25.68
N ARG A 248 49.55 -15.57 -25.79
CA ARG A 248 50.72 -16.29 -26.34
C ARG A 248 50.88 -16.02 -27.83
N ARG A 249 49.80 -16.15 -28.62
CA ARG A 249 49.81 -15.89 -30.07
C ARG A 249 50.27 -14.46 -30.38
N LEU A 250 49.76 -13.45 -29.67
CA LEU A 250 50.20 -12.06 -29.82
C LEU A 250 51.71 -11.89 -29.57
N LYS A 251 52.27 -12.53 -28.54
CA LYS A 251 53.73 -12.51 -28.26
C LYS A 251 54.55 -13.25 -29.30
N GLU A 252 54.03 -14.35 -29.85
CA GLU A 252 54.69 -15.09 -30.93
C GLU A 252 54.68 -14.29 -32.24
N GLU A 253 53.58 -13.62 -32.57
CA GLU A 253 53.48 -12.69 -33.70
C GLU A 253 54.43 -11.50 -33.55
N GLU A 254 54.50 -10.87 -32.37
CA GLU A 254 55.45 -9.80 -32.07
C GLU A 254 56.90 -10.28 -32.27
N ALA A 255 57.26 -11.44 -31.71
CA ALA A 255 58.59 -12.03 -31.86
C ALA A 255 58.93 -12.38 -33.32
N GLN A 256 57.95 -12.79 -34.14
CA GLN A 256 58.14 -13.01 -35.57
C GLN A 256 58.36 -11.69 -36.32
N LEU A 257 57.56 -10.66 -36.06
CA LEU A 257 57.69 -9.34 -36.68
C LEU A 257 59.03 -8.67 -36.32
N LEU A 258 59.51 -8.82 -35.08
CA LEU A 258 60.82 -8.35 -34.65
C LEU A 258 61.97 -9.09 -35.37
N ARG A 259 61.84 -10.41 -35.60
CA ARG A 259 62.80 -11.18 -36.41
C ARG A 259 62.81 -10.72 -37.88
N GLU A 260 61.64 -10.47 -38.48
CA GLU A 260 61.56 -9.91 -39.84
C GLU A 260 62.20 -8.51 -39.91
N GLN A 261 61.96 -7.66 -38.91
CA GLN A 261 62.58 -6.33 -38.85
C GLN A 261 64.11 -6.43 -38.72
N ALA A 262 64.62 -7.36 -37.91
CA ALA A 262 66.06 -7.59 -37.76
C ALA A 262 66.69 -8.13 -39.06
N MET A 263 66.04 -9.07 -39.75
CA MET A 263 66.45 -9.57 -41.07
C MET A 263 66.52 -8.44 -42.10
N LEU A 264 65.52 -7.55 -42.15
CA LEU A 264 65.54 -6.39 -43.06
C LEU A 264 66.70 -5.45 -42.77
N ARG A 265 66.96 -5.11 -41.49
CA ARG A 265 68.12 -4.28 -41.12
C ARG A 265 69.44 -4.95 -41.50
N GLN A 266 69.58 -6.27 -41.30
CA GLN A 266 70.77 -7.01 -41.73
C GLN A 266 70.96 -6.96 -43.25
N MET A 267 69.88 -7.07 -44.03
CA MET A 267 69.94 -6.97 -45.50
C MET A 267 70.27 -5.54 -45.97
N GLU A 268 69.75 -4.50 -45.30
CA GLU A 268 70.11 -3.10 -45.54
C GLU A 268 71.58 -2.83 -45.21
N GLU A 269 72.06 -3.30 -44.05
CA GLU A 269 73.47 -3.20 -43.66
C GLU A 269 74.39 -3.95 -44.61
N ALA A 270 74.03 -5.18 -45.03
CA ALA A 270 74.82 -5.96 -45.97
C ALA A 270 74.97 -5.22 -47.31
N LYS A 271 73.88 -4.66 -47.85
CA LYS A 271 73.94 -3.84 -49.06
C LYS A 271 74.71 -2.53 -48.87
N ALA A 272 74.61 -1.88 -47.71
CA ALA A 272 75.39 -0.69 -47.42
C ALA A 272 76.91 -1.00 -47.34
N ARG A 273 77.29 -2.17 -46.81
CA ARG A 273 78.68 -2.66 -46.81
C ARG A 273 79.16 -2.98 -48.23
N GLU A 274 78.33 -3.61 -49.05
CA GLU A 274 78.63 -3.91 -50.46
C GLU A 274 78.79 -2.64 -51.32
N ASP A 275 77.85 -1.68 -51.22
CA ASP A 275 77.94 -0.36 -51.89
C ASP A 275 79.20 0.39 -51.44
N LYS A 276 79.60 0.31 -50.16
CA LYS A 276 80.84 0.93 -49.63
C LYS A 276 82.10 0.26 -50.17
N LEU A 277 82.15 -1.07 -50.20
CA LEU A 277 83.27 -1.83 -50.78
C LEU A 277 83.43 -1.53 -52.28
N ARG A 278 82.32 -1.45 -53.01
CA ARG A 278 82.31 -1.01 -54.41
C ARG A 278 82.85 0.39 -54.58
N GLN A 279 82.41 1.37 -53.78
CA GLN A 279 82.93 2.74 -53.86
C GLN A 279 84.43 2.80 -53.57
N GLN A 280 84.95 1.98 -52.65
CA GLN A 280 86.37 1.88 -52.38
C GLN A 280 87.14 1.29 -53.58
N GLN A 281 86.61 0.25 -54.24
CA GLN A 281 87.19 -0.31 -55.47
C GLN A 281 87.17 0.71 -56.62
N GLU A 282 86.01 1.32 -56.89
CA GLU A 282 85.83 2.35 -57.92
C GLU A 282 86.79 3.55 -57.69
N THR A 283 87.05 3.94 -56.43
CA THR A 283 88.04 4.96 -56.07
C THR A 283 89.48 4.48 -56.29
N ARG A 284 89.81 3.23 -55.94
CA ARG A 284 91.15 2.66 -56.14
C ARG A 284 91.49 2.57 -57.64
N ASP A 285 90.56 2.09 -58.45
CA ASP A 285 90.76 1.95 -59.89
C ASP A 285 90.95 3.31 -60.59
N GLN A 286 90.25 4.36 -60.13
CA GLN A 286 90.48 5.74 -60.57
C GLN A 286 91.89 6.24 -60.19
N LEU A 287 92.36 5.96 -58.98
CA LEU A 287 93.71 6.30 -58.54
C LEU A 287 94.77 5.53 -59.34
N ASP A 288 94.60 4.23 -59.55
CA ASP A 288 95.50 3.38 -60.35
C ASP A 288 95.56 3.84 -61.82
N LEU A 289 94.42 4.25 -62.40
CA LEU A 289 94.38 4.87 -63.72
C LEU A 289 95.16 6.19 -63.74
N SER A 290 94.99 7.04 -62.73
CA SER A 290 95.73 8.31 -62.62
C SER A 290 97.25 8.10 -62.48
N LEU A 291 97.66 7.06 -61.74
CA LEU A 291 99.06 6.66 -61.59
C LEU A 291 99.62 6.13 -62.91
N LYS A 292 98.91 5.24 -63.61
CA LYS A 292 99.29 4.75 -64.95
C LYS A 292 99.46 5.90 -65.95
N ILE A 293 98.57 6.89 -65.93
CA ILE A 293 98.69 8.09 -66.78
C ILE A 293 99.93 8.92 -66.41
N LYS A 294 100.22 9.12 -65.11
CA LYS A 294 101.44 9.80 -64.65
C LYS A 294 102.72 9.04 -65.04
N MET A 295 102.75 7.72 -64.90
CA MET A 295 103.90 6.90 -65.30
C MET A 295 104.12 6.94 -66.82
N LYS A 296 103.05 6.84 -67.64
CA LYS A 296 103.16 7.03 -69.10
C LYS A 296 103.71 8.42 -69.47
N LYS A 297 103.28 9.49 -68.78
CA LYS A 297 103.83 10.84 -69.00
C LYS A 297 105.31 10.93 -68.62
N LYS A 298 105.74 10.32 -67.51
CA LYS A 298 107.15 10.30 -67.10
C LYS A 298 108.03 9.51 -68.08
N ALA A 299 107.59 8.32 -68.48
CA ALA A 299 108.30 7.49 -69.45
C ALA A 299 108.42 8.18 -70.83
N LYS A 300 107.38 8.93 -71.26
CA LYS A 300 107.46 9.73 -72.49
C LYS A 300 108.48 10.87 -72.37
N ALA A 301 108.54 11.56 -71.23
CA ALA A 301 109.55 12.58 -70.98
C ALA A 301 110.98 12.01 -70.93
N GLU A 302 111.17 10.82 -70.35
CA GLU A 302 112.47 10.12 -70.35
C GLU A 302 112.88 9.68 -71.78
N GLN A 303 111.92 9.24 -72.61
CA GLN A 303 112.17 8.98 -74.03
C GLN A 303 112.49 10.26 -74.83
N GLU A 304 111.83 11.38 -74.53
CA GLU A 304 112.10 12.68 -75.17
C GLU A 304 113.49 13.23 -74.78
N GLN A 305 113.96 12.97 -73.56
CA GLN A 305 115.35 13.27 -73.15
C GLN A 305 116.37 12.39 -73.88
N LEU A 306 116.18 11.07 -73.90
CA LEU A 306 117.08 10.15 -74.61
C LEU A 306 117.15 10.45 -76.12
N ALA A 307 116.03 10.86 -76.73
CA ALA A 307 115.99 11.27 -78.13
C ALA A 307 116.73 12.61 -78.39
N PHE A 308 116.80 13.50 -77.39
CA PHE A 308 117.58 14.73 -77.45
C PHE A 308 119.09 14.44 -77.36
N ASP A 309 119.50 13.56 -76.44
CA ASP A 309 120.90 13.14 -76.28
C ASP A 309 121.42 12.41 -77.53
N LEU A 310 120.59 11.57 -78.16
CA LEU A 310 120.90 10.90 -79.44
C LEU A 310 121.14 11.90 -80.58
N LYS A 311 120.39 13.01 -80.59
CA LYS A 311 120.49 14.05 -81.62
C LYS A 311 121.78 14.87 -81.51
N ILE A 312 122.30 15.04 -80.29
CA ILE A 312 123.61 15.65 -80.05
C ILE A 312 124.74 14.72 -80.54
N LEU A 313 124.58 13.38 -80.38
CA LEU A 313 125.53 12.40 -80.92
C LEU A 313 125.51 12.34 -82.45
N GLU A 314 124.34 12.50 -83.10
CA GLU A 314 124.26 12.64 -84.56
C GLU A 314 124.98 13.89 -85.06
N GLN A 315 124.80 15.05 -84.41
CA GLN A 315 125.50 16.28 -84.79
C GLN A 315 127.04 16.16 -84.69
N LEU A 316 127.55 15.48 -83.65
CA LEU A 316 128.99 15.20 -83.50
C LEU A 316 129.54 14.18 -84.52
N LEU A 317 128.67 13.38 -85.16
CA LEU A 317 129.05 12.45 -86.24
C LEU A 317 128.99 13.11 -87.63
N GLU A 318 128.08 14.07 -87.85
CA GLU A 318 127.98 14.80 -89.13
C GLU A 318 129.12 15.81 -89.33
N GLU A 319 129.67 16.39 -88.25
CA GLU A 319 130.86 17.26 -88.31
C GLU A 319 132.17 16.50 -88.63
N SER A 320 132.17 15.16 -88.49
CA SER A 320 133.35 14.31 -88.69
C SER A 320 133.46 13.68 -90.10
N ARG A 321 132.43 13.83 -90.95
CA ARG A 321 132.29 12.96 -92.15
C ARG A 321 132.02 13.65 -93.48
N ASN A 322 132.43 14.91 -93.65
CA ASN A 322 132.41 15.62 -94.93
C ASN A 322 133.71 16.40 -95.20
N GLU A 323 134.84 15.69 -95.23
CA GLU A 323 136.04 16.15 -95.95
C GLU A 323 135.89 15.91 -97.47
N ALA A 324 136.71 16.61 -98.27
CA ALA A 324 137.10 16.21 -99.62
C ALA A 324 135.98 15.97 -100.67
N MET A 325 135.40 17.07 -101.12
CA MET A 325 135.27 17.46 -102.55
C MET A 325 134.82 16.41 -103.60
N GLU A 326 133.68 16.73 -104.21
CA GLU A 326 133.47 16.76 -105.67
C GLU A 326 134.09 15.65 -106.54
N GLN A 327 133.24 14.75 -107.05
CA GLN A 327 133.01 14.43 -108.48
C GLN A 327 131.78 13.49 -108.56
N MET A 328 130.88 13.52 -109.55
CA MET A 328 130.76 14.37 -110.73
C MET A 328 129.28 14.50 -111.12
N GLN A 329 128.88 15.75 -111.36
CA GLN A 329 127.62 16.25 -111.92
C GLN A 329 127.24 15.67 -113.31
N ARG A 330 126.99 14.35 -113.44
CA ARG A 330 126.63 13.74 -114.75
C ARG A 330 125.56 12.65 -114.76
N LYS A 331 124.66 12.63 -113.76
CA LYS A 331 123.38 11.87 -113.78
C LYS A 331 122.24 12.66 -113.10
N ARG A 332 122.00 13.90 -113.56
CA ARG A 332 121.01 14.82 -112.99
C ARG A 332 119.67 14.84 -113.74
N GLU A 333 119.66 14.61 -115.05
CA GLU A 333 118.48 14.87 -115.91
C GLU A 333 117.48 13.71 -116.01
N LEU A 334 117.85 12.47 -115.63
CA LEU A 334 116.92 11.33 -115.64
C LEU A 334 116.16 11.13 -114.31
N ARG A 335 116.38 11.98 -113.29
CA ARG A 335 115.76 11.82 -111.96
C ARG A 335 114.57 12.75 -111.70
N GLU A 336 114.34 13.77 -112.53
CA GLU A 336 113.31 14.78 -112.24
C GLU A 336 111.88 14.30 -112.57
N GLU A 337 111.72 13.40 -113.55
CA GLU A 337 110.41 12.79 -113.87
C GLU A 337 109.99 11.74 -112.84
N ASP A 338 110.91 10.85 -112.46
CA ASP A 338 110.70 9.81 -111.42
C ASP A 338 110.58 10.42 -110.00
N ARG A 339 110.92 11.69 -109.83
CA ARG A 339 110.67 12.48 -108.61
C ARG A 339 109.25 13.06 -108.63
N ARG A 340 108.82 13.69 -109.74
CA ARG A 340 107.46 14.26 -109.89
C ARG A 340 106.35 13.21 -109.78
N TYR A 341 106.54 12.02 -110.34
CA TYR A 341 105.53 10.94 -110.22
C TYR A 341 105.41 10.41 -108.79
N ARG A 342 106.52 10.32 -108.04
CA ARG A 342 106.48 9.97 -106.61
C ARG A 342 105.86 11.08 -105.75
N GLU A 343 106.16 12.34 -106.06
CA GLU A 343 105.56 13.50 -105.37
C GLU A 343 104.04 13.56 -105.60
N TYR A 344 103.56 13.27 -106.82
CA TYR A 344 102.12 13.19 -107.12
C TYR A 344 101.42 12.01 -106.42
N LEU A 345 102.00 10.80 -106.44
CA LEU A 345 101.45 9.66 -105.69
C LEU A 345 101.46 9.91 -104.18
N HIS A 346 102.48 10.58 -103.64
CA HIS A 346 102.53 10.96 -102.23
C HIS A 346 101.45 12.01 -101.88
N GLN A 347 101.15 12.95 -102.77
CA GLN A 347 100.05 13.90 -102.58
C GLN A 347 98.69 13.18 -102.58
N LEU A 348 98.45 12.27 -103.54
CA LEU A 348 97.21 11.49 -103.60
C LEU A 348 97.01 10.63 -102.34
N MET A 349 98.07 9.96 -101.88
CA MET A 349 98.06 9.16 -100.65
C MET A 349 97.83 9.98 -99.37
N GLU A 350 98.35 11.22 -99.28
CA GLU A 350 98.06 12.07 -98.12
C GLU A 350 96.65 12.69 -98.19
N GLU A 351 96.15 13.00 -99.38
CA GLU A 351 94.74 13.40 -99.53
C GLU A 351 93.77 12.29 -99.16
N GLU A 352 94.02 11.03 -99.55
CA GLU A 352 93.21 9.89 -99.12
C GLU A 352 93.32 9.68 -97.61
N LYS A 353 94.53 9.70 -97.02
CA LYS A 353 94.69 9.62 -95.55
C LYS A 353 93.99 10.74 -94.79
N VAL A 354 93.91 11.96 -95.34
CA VAL A 354 93.16 13.06 -94.71
C VAL A 354 91.66 12.77 -94.76
N LYS A 355 91.14 12.34 -95.92
CA LYS A 355 89.72 11.96 -96.10
C LYS A 355 89.34 10.75 -95.23
N GLU A 356 90.20 9.74 -95.13
CA GLU A 356 90.02 8.59 -94.22
C GLU A 356 90.00 9.03 -92.76
N LYS A 357 90.93 9.88 -92.31
CA LYS A 357 90.93 10.41 -90.92
C LYS A 357 89.69 11.24 -90.61
N GLU A 358 89.17 12.01 -91.57
CA GLU A 358 87.93 12.76 -91.39
C GLU A 358 86.70 11.84 -91.32
N LEU A 359 86.65 10.78 -92.15
CA LEU A 359 85.62 9.74 -92.08
C LEU A 359 85.69 8.93 -90.77
N GLU A 360 86.88 8.46 -90.37
CA GLU A 360 87.10 7.80 -89.08
C GLU A 360 86.68 8.69 -87.92
N ARG A 361 87.01 10.00 -87.97
CA ARG A 361 86.60 10.95 -86.94
C ARG A 361 85.08 11.04 -86.84
N LEU A 362 84.37 11.22 -87.96
CA LEU A 362 82.90 11.29 -87.96
C LEU A 362 82.29 9.98 -87.45
N VAL A 363 82.75 8.83 -87.95
CA VAL A 363 82.29 7.50 -87.48
C VAL A 363 82.53 7.33 -85.97
N ASN A 364 83.69 7.73 -85.44
CA ASN A 364 83.98 7.68 -84.01
C ASN A 364 83.09 8.65 -83.21
N GLU A 365 82.82 9.86 -83.71
CA GLU A 365 81.89 10.80 -83.08
C GLU A 365 80.44 10.26 -83.06
N GLU A 366 79.98 9.58 -84.11
CA GLU A 366 78.68 8.89 -84.16
C GLU A 366 78.62 7.69 -83.20
N VAL A 367 79.67 6.87 -83.16
CA VAL A 367 79.80 5.72 -82.24
C VAL A 367 79.79 6.18 -80.79
N GLU A 368 80.53 7.25 -80.45
CA GLU A 368 80.57 7.84 -79.12
C GLU A 368 79.20 8.41 -78.71
N LYS A 369 78.49 9.13 -79.60
CA LYS A 369 77.10 9.56 -79.37
C LYS A 369 76.16 8.38 -79.08
N MET A 370 76.30 7.28 -79.82
CA MET A 370 75.49 6.06 -79.64
C MET A 370 75.89 5.25 -78.40
N TRP A 371 77.14 5.34 -77.97
CA TRP A 371 77.64 4.77 -76.72
C TRP A 371 77.12 5.55 -75.51
N GLN A 372 77.20 6.88 -75.55
CA GLN A 372 76.66 7.75 -74.49
C GLN A 372 75.15 7.61 -74.31
N LYS A 373 74.37 7.46 -75.41
CA LYS A 373 72.94 7.15 -75.33
C LYS A 373 72.68 5.82 -74.60
N ARG A 374 73.43 4.75 -74.92
CA ARG A 374 73.33 3.45 -74.22
C ARG A 374 73.76 3.53 -72.76
N LEU A 375 74.85 4.26 -72.47
CA LEU A 375 75.34 4.48 -71.10
C LEU A 375 74.30 5.25 -70.26
N HIS A 376 73.65 6.26 -70.85
CA HIS A 376 72.60 7.04 -70.19
C HIS A 376 71.33 6.19 -69.94
N GLN A 377 70.88 5.40 -70.92
CA GLN A 377 69.79 4.44 -70.73
C GLN A 377 70.09 3.45 -69.60
N TRP A 378 71.31 2.89 -69.56
CA TRP A 378 71.74 1.96 -68.51
C TRP A 378 71.83 2.63 -67.12
N GLN A 379 72.26 3.90 -67.06
CA GLN A 379 72.22 4.70 -65.83
C GLN A 379 70.79 4.92 -65.34
N LEU A 380 69.86 5.28 -66.24
CA LEU A 380 68.44 5.46 -65.90
C LEU A 380 67.80 4.14 -65.42
N GLU A 381 68.07 3.02 -66.10
CA GLU A 381 67.59 1.69 -65.68
C GLU A 381 68.16 1.27 -64.32
N ARG A 382 69.46 1.50 -64.08
CA ARG A 382 70.12 1.25 -62.78
C ARG A 382 69.53 2.13 -61.68
N GLN A 383 69.23 3.39 -61.95
CA GLN A 383 68.58 4.30 -61.00
C GLN A 383 67.13 3.88 -60.73
N ALA A 384 66.37 3.49 -61.76
CA ALA A 384 64.99 3.01 -61.61
C ALA A 384 64.95 1.71 -60.77
N ARG A 385 65.84 0.76 -61.03
CA ARG A 385 66.00 -0.46 -60.22
C ARG A 385 66.41 -0.15 -58.77
N LYS A 386 67.29 0.83 -58.54
CA LYS A 386 67.67 1.26 -57.17
C LYS A 386 66.50 1.90 -56.43
N LYS A 387 65.72 2.77 -57.09
CA LYS A 387 64.50 3.38 -56.53
C LYS A 387 63.45 2.32 -56.20
N LEU A 388 63.11 1.45 -57.15
CA LEU A 388 62.15 0.36 -56.93
C LEU A 388 62.53 -0.53 -55.74
N LEU A 389 63.82 -0.87 -55.59
CA LEU A 389 64.31 -1.61 -54.43
C LEU A 389 64.13 -0.82 -53.13
N GLN A 390 64.45 0.48 -53.11
CA GLN A 390 64.24 1.35 -51.95
C GLN A 390 62.77 1.45 -51.57
N ASP A 391 61.88 1.61 -52.55
CA ASP A 391 60.42 1.71 -52.35
C ASP A 391 59.84 0.39 -51.79
N VAL A 392 60.31 -0.77 -52.27
CA VAL A 392 59.91 -2.09 -51.75
C VAL A 392 60.38 -2.28 -50.30
N MET A 393 61.64 -1.94 -49.98
CA MET A 393 62.16 -2.04 -48.61
C MET A 393 61.43 -1.08 -47.66
N ALA A 394 61.22 0.17 -48.08
CA ALA A 394 60.46 1.16 -47.33
C ALA A 394 59.01 0.72 -47.09
N GLY A 395 58.34 0.19 -48.12
CA GLY A 395 56.99 -0.35 -48.03
C GLY A 395 56.89 -1.52 -47.04
N ARG A 396 57.82 -2.49 -47.10
CA ARG A 396 57.85 -3.60 -46.12
C ARG A 396 58.15 -3.11 -44.70
N ALA A 397 59.04 -2.13 -44.55
CA ALA A 397 59.34 -1.51 -43.26
C ALA A 397 58.17 -0.68 -42.68
N VAL A 398 57.27 -0.16 -43.52
CA VAL A 398 56.00 0.44 -43.07
C VAL A 398 55.02 -0.66 -42.65
N GLN A 399 54.80 -1.69 -43.47
CA GLN A 399 53.90 -2.82 -43.15
C GLN A 399 54.25 -3.50 -41.80
N ILE A 400 55.54 -3.72 -41.52
CA ILE A 400 55.98 -4.30 -40.25
C ILE A 400 55.74 -3.35 -39.07
N ARG A 401 55.96 -2.03 -39.26
CA ARG A 401 55.66 -1.02 -38.22
C ARG A 401 54.17 -0.92 -37.93
N GLU A 402 53.32 -0.98 -38.95
CA GLU A 402 51.86 -0.97 -38.79
C GLU A 402 51.38 -2.22 -38.04
N ARG A 403 51.88 -3.42 -38.41
CA ARG A 403 51.55 -4.67 -37.71
C ARG A 403 52.04 -4.70 -36.26
N LEU A 404 53.24 -4.19 -35.98
CA LEU A 404 53.72 -4.03 -34.61
C LEU A 404 52.83 -3.06 -33.82
N ALA A 405 52.48 -1.90 -34.38
CA ALA A 405 51.59 -0.94 -33.74
C ALA A 405 50.15 -1.47 -33.53
N GLU A 406 49.67 -2.37 -34.40
CA GLU A 406 48.40 -3.06 -34.22
C GLU A 406 48.47 -4.12 -33.10
N ASN A 407 49.57 -4.86 -33.01
CA ASN A 407 49.82 -5.82 -31.93
C ASN A 407 49.94 -5.09 -30.57
N ASP A 408 50.73 -4.00 -30.50
CA ASP A 408 50.83 -3.12 -29.32
C ASP A 408 49.46 -2.63 -28.83
N ARG A 409 48.56 -2.24 -29.75
CA ARG A 409 47.19 -1.84 -29.41
C ARG A 409 46.38 -2.99 -28.82
N LYS A 410 46.45 -4.18 -29.41
CA LYS A 410 45.78 -5.39 -28.90
C LYS A 410 46.31 -5.79 -27.52
N GLN A 411 47.62 -5.70 -27.28
CA GLN A 411 48.21 -5.96 -25.97
C GLN A 411 47.76 -4.94 -24.92
N ARG A 412 47.64 -3.66 -25.26
CA ARG A 412 47.14 -2.62 -24.34
C ARG A 412 45.68 -2.84 -23.95
N VAL A 413 44.80 -3.13 -24.92
CA VAL A 413 43.39 -3.43 -24.64
C VAL A 413 43.27 -4.64 -23.72
N ALA A 414 44.03 -5.71 -23.98
CA ALA A 414 44.04 -6.90 -23.11
C ALA A 414 44.54 -6.62 -21.68
N GLU A 415 45.51 -5.72 -21.49
CA GLU A 415 45.99 -5.33 -20.15
C GLU A 415 44.99 -4.37 -19.45
N GLU A 416 44.28 -3.51 -20.19
CA GLU A 416 43.19 -2.68 -19.68
C GLU A 416 42.01 -3.54 -19.19
N GLU A 417 41.54 -4.50 -20.00
CA GLU A 417 40.52 -5.48 -19.63
C GLU A 417 40.93 -6.29 -18.39
N ARG A 418 42.21 -6.70 -18.31
CA ARG A 418 42.76 -7.42 -17.15
C ARG A 418 42.77 -6.55 -15.89
N MET A 419 43.09 -5.27 -16.00
CA MET A 419 43.06 -4.33 -14.87
C MET A 419 41.63 -4.05 -14.41
N GLU A 420 40.65 -4.00 -15.31
CA GLU A 420 39.24 -3.89 -14.96
C GLU A 420 38.74 -5.16 -14.26
N LEU A 421 39.09 -6.35 -14.77
CA LEU A 421 38.80 -7.63 -14.12
C LEU A 421 39.34 -7.66 -12.68
N LEU A 422 40.59 -7.25 -12.46
CA LEU A 422 41.19 -7.19 -11.12
C LEU A 422 40.45 -6.24 -10.17
N ARG A 423 39.99 -5.08 -10.66
CA ARG A 423 39.16 -4.16 -9.86
C ARG A 423 37.84 -4.81 -9.45
N THR A 424 37.12 -5.44 -10.38
CA THR A 424 35.85 -6.11 -10.05
C THR A 424 36.02 -7.25 -9.06
N ILE A 425 37.13 -8.00 -9.13
CA ILE A 425 37.49 -9.03 -8.15
C ILE A 425 37.71 -8.42 -6.75
N GLU A 426 38.43 -7.30 -6.65
CA GLU A 426 38.68 -6.64 -5.37
C GLU A 426 37.42 -5.98 -4.78
N GLU A 427 36.55 -5.41 -5.62
CA GLU A 427 35.24 -4.87 -5.22
C GLU A 427 34.31 -5.99 -4.70
N ASN A 428 34.20 -7.10 -5.42
CA ASN A 428 33.42 -8.27 -4.99
C ASN A 428 33.94 -8.80 -3.64
N ARG A 429 35.26 -8.95 -3.49
CA ARG A 429 35.87 -9.36 -2.22
C ARG A 429 35.51 -8.42 -1.07
N ARG A 430 35.56 -7.09 -1.28
CA ARG A 430 35.16 -6.11 -0.25
C ARG A 430 33.67 -6.22 0.10
N LEU A 431 32.80 -6.52 -0.87
CA LEU A 431 31.38 -6.76 -0.63
C LEU A 431 31.15 -8.04 0.17
N GLU A 432 31.86 -9.13 -0.13
CA GLU A 432 31.84 -10.38 0.63
C GLU A 432 32.31 -10.16 2.08
N GLU A 433 33.44 -9.47 2.29
CA GLU A 433 33.97 -9.13 3.61
C GLU A 433 32.97 -8.27 4.43
N GLN A 434 32.30 -7.30 3.79
CA GLN A 434 31.23 -6.52 4.44
C GLN A 434 29.98 -7.34 4.77
N GLN A 435 29.59 -8.29 3.91
CA GLN A 435 28.45 -9.18 4.18
C GLN A 435 28.77 -10.15 5.32
N ALA A 436 29.98 -10.72 5.35
CA ALA A 436 30.46 -11.56 6.43
C ALA A 436 30.49 -10.81 7.77
N ALA A 437 30.98 -9.56 7.79
CA ALA A 437 30.96 -8.72 8.98
C ALA A 437 29.54 -8.45 9.50
N LYS A 438 28.59 -8.10 8.60
CA LYS A 438 27.17 -7.90 8.95
C LYS A 438 26.49 -9.17 9.48
N LEU A 439 26.85 -10.34 8.94
CA LEU A 439 26.34 -11.64 9.42
C LEU A 439 26.94 -11.98 10.80
N TRP A 440 28.24 -11.74 10.99
CA TRP A 440 28.90 -11.92 12.28
C TRP A 440 28.29 -11.03 13.36
N GLU A 441 28.08 -9.75 13.07
CA GLU A 441 27.47 -8.78 14.01
C GLU A 441 26.03 -9.17 14.37
N LYS A 442 25.22 -9.58 13.39
CA LYS A 442 23.86 -10.12 13.65
C LYS A 442 23.88 -11.36 14.54
N ASN A 443 24.76 -12.32 14.25
CA ASN A 443 24.87 -13.54 15.02
C ASN A 443 25.38 -13.27 16.44
N HIS A 444 26.30 -12.33 16.61
CA HIS A 444 26.84 -11.91 17.90
C HIS A 444 25.78 -11.21 18.75
N ASN A 445 25.00 -10.29 18.15
CA ASN A 445 23.88 -9.64 18.83
C ASN A 445 22.80 -10.65 19.22
N TYR A 446 22.43 -11.57 18.33
CA TYR A 446 21.47 -12.63 18.64
C TYR A 446 21.96 -13.58 19.75
N GLN A 447 23.25 -13.93 19.76
CA GLN A 447 23.87 -14.69 20.85
C GLN A 447 23.77 -13.93 22.19
N ARG A 448 24.00 -12.61 22.17
CA ARG A 448 23.88 -11.76 23.35
C ARG A 448 22.44 -11.67 23.85
N ASP A 449 21.47 -11.47 22.96
CA ASP A 449 20.05 -11.44 23.31
C ASP A 449 19.61 -12.76 23.98
N LEU A 450 20.10 -13.92 23.49
CA LEU A 450 19.87 -15.22 24.11
C LEU A 450 20.52 -15.35 25.49
N GLN A 451 21.74 -14.82 25.67
CA GLN A 451 22.40 -14.80 26.98
C GLN A 451 21.65 -13.92 27.98
N ASP A 452 21.20 -12.73 27.56
CA ASP A 452 20.40 -11.83 28.39
C ASP A 452 19.04 -12.46 28.76
N GLN A 453 18.39 -13.21 27.84
CA GLN A 453 17.19 -14.01 28.14
C GLN A 453 17.46 -15.13 29.15
N ILE A 454 18.60 -15.83 29.06
CA ILE A 454 18.98 -16.87 30.02
C ILE A 454 19.18 -16.26 31.42
N ILE A 455 19.87 -15.12 31.51
CA ILE A 455 20.10 -14.39 32.77
C ILE A 455 18.78 -13.87 33.36
N TYR A 456 17.87 -13.37 32.52
CA TYR A 456 16.54 -12.96 32.97
C TYR A 456 15.75 -14.14 33.54
N ASN A 457 15.71 -15.26 32.82
CA ASN A 457 14.99 -16.46 33.25
C ASN A 457 15.60 -17.11 34.51
N SER A 458 16.93 -17.10 34.68
CA SER A 458 17.55 -17.57 35.92
C SER A 458 17.18 -16.68 37.10
N LYS A 459 17.17 -15.36 36.90
CA LYS A 459 16.79 -14.40 37.94
C LYS A 459 15.31 -14.46 38.33
N ILE A 460 14.41 -14.78 37.39
CA ILE A 460 13.00 -15.07 37.71
C ILE A 460 12.91 -16.33 38.58
N ARG A 461 13.62 -17.41 38.24
CA ARG A 461 13.63 -18.64 39.04
C ARG A 461 14.22 -18.44 40.44
N GLU A 462 15.28 -17.63 40.57
CA GLU A 462 15.85 -17.26 41.87
C GLU A 462 14.83 -16.49 42.74
N LEU A 463 14.05 -15.59 42.13
CA LEU A 463 12.98 -14.85 42.81
C LEU A 463 11.79 -15.74 43.17
N GLU A 464 11.42 -16.70 42.32
CA GLU A 464 10.38 -17.70 42.62
C GLU A 464 10.83 -18.58 43.80
N GLN A 465 12.06 -19.10 43.77
CA GLN A 465 12.62 -19.89 44.88
C GLN A 465 12.65 -19.12 46.21
N HIS A 466 13.09 -17.86 46.20
CA HIS A 466 13.05 -17.05 47.42
C HIS A 466 11.63 -16.79 47.94
N ARG A 467 10.64 -16.65 47.06
CA ARG A 467 9.24 -16.53 47.49
C ARG A 467 8.70 -17.83 48.07
N ASP A 468 9.01 -18.97 47.45
CA ASP A 468 8.65 -20.29 47.97
C ASP A 468 9.29 -20.54 49.36
N GLU A 469 10.54 -20.10 49.55
CA GLU A 469 11.23 -20.12 50.86
C GLU A 469 10.55 -19.22 51.90
N GLU A 470 10.17 -17.99 51.54
CA GLU A 470 9.44 -17.07 52.43
C GLU A 470 8.06 -17.61 52.80
N GLU A 471 7.30 -18.14 51.84
CA GLU A 471 5.99 -18.77 52.07
C GLU A 471 6.11 -20.03 52.93
N PHE A 472 7.16 -20.85 52.74
CA PHE A 472 7.46 -21.99 53.60
C PHE A 472 7.82 -21.57 55.03
N LEU A 473 8.64 -20.54 55.21
CA LEU A 473 9.00 -20.02 56.53
C LEU A 473 7.78 -19.45 57.27
N LEU A 474 6.90 -18.71 56.58
CA LEU A 474 5.63 -18.22 57.11
C LEU A 474 4.69 -19.37 57.48
N GLY A 475 4.57 -20.40 56.64
CA GLY A 475 3.81 -21.61 56.94
C GLY A 475 4.33 -22.32 58.20
N MET A 476 5.65 -22.43 58.35
CA MET A 476 6.28 -23.02 59.54
C MET A 476 6.05 -22.19 60.81
N GLN A 477 6.00 -20.86 60.69
CA GLN A 477 5.67 -19.97 61.82
C GLN A 477 4.20 -20.13 62.22
N ALA A 478 3.27 -20.12 61.26
CA ALA A 478 1.86 -20.35 61.51
C ALA A 478 1.58 -21.74 62.11
N GLU A 479 2.30 -22.78 61.68
CA GLU A 479 2.19 -24.12 62.28
C GLU A 479 2.71 -24.13 63.73
N ARG A 480 3.84 -23.45 64.02
CA ARG A 480 4.35 -23.31 65.39
C ARG A 480 3.36 -22.56 66.28
N GLU A 481 2.78 -21.46 65.80
CA GLU A 481 1.74 -20.71 66.52
C GLU A 481 0.49 -21.56 66.78
N TYR A 482 0.06 -22.35 65.79
CA TYR A 482 -1.04 -23.31 65.95
C TYR A 482 -0.71 -24.40 66.98
N GLN A 483 0.50 -24.97 66.95
CA GLN A 483 0.95 -25.96 67.94
C GLN A 483 1.09 -25.35 69.36
N VAL A 484 1.49 -24.09 69.49
CA VAL A 484 1.50 -23.36 70.78
C VAL A 484 0.08 -23.13 71.27
N ARG A 485 -0.83 -22.61 70.44
CA ARG A 485 -2.27 -22.50 70.76
C ARG A 485 -2.88 -23.83 71.17
N LEU A 486 -2.55 -24.92 70.47
CA LEU A 486 -3.03 -26.26 70.79
C LEU A 486 -2.51 -26.73 72.15
N LYS A 487 -1.23 -26.48 72.48
CA LYS A 487 -0.69 -26.74 73.82
C LYS A 487 -1.35 -25.88 74.89
N GLU A 488 -1.52 -24.58 74.68
CA GLU A 488 -2.25 -23.70 75.62
C GLU A 488 -3.68 -24.19 75.90
N CYS A 489 -4.40 -24.67 74.88
CA CYS A 489 -5.74 -25.25 75.04
C CYS A 489 -5.73 -26.64 75.73
N LEU A 490 -4.64 -27.40 75.65
CA LEU A 490 -4.47 -28.68 76.33
C LEU A 490 -3.99 -28.53 77.78
N ASP A 491 -3.16 -27.51 78.06
CA ASP A 491 -2.61 -27.18 79.38
C ASP A 491 -3.61 -26.39 80.23
N ASN A 492 -4.46 -25.55 79.61
CA ASN A 492 -5.62 -24.91 80.22
C ASN A 492 -6.95 -25.39 79.58
N PRO A 493 -7.35 -26.65 79.80
CA PRO A 493 -8.60 -27.16 79.28
C PRO A 493 -9.76 -26.60 80.13
N GLN A 494 -10.39 -25.52 79.66
CA GLN A 494 -11.60 -24.95 80.27
C GLN A 494 -12.79 -25.90 80.10
N TYR A 495 -12.85 -26.92 80.95
CA TYR A 495 -14.00 -27.82 81.08
C TYR A 495 -15.17 -27.15 81.83
N ASP A 496 -15.89 -26.23 81.18
CA ASP A 496 -17.24 -25.85 81.65
C ASP A 496 -18.25 -26.96 81.28
N LYS A 497 -18.07 -28.13 81.93
CA LYS A 497 -18.97 -29.30 81.83
C LYS A 497 -19.87 -29.41 83.06
N LEU A 498 -20.37 -28.29 83.56
CA LEU A 498 -21.54 -28.31 84.47
C LEU A 498 -22.81 -28.54 83.66
N HIS A 499 -23.17 -29.81 83.49
CA HIS A 499 -24.40 -30.26 82.85
C HIS A 499 -25.62 -29.43 83.33
N PRO A 500 -26.52 -28.96 82.45
CA PRO A 500 -27.54 -27.95 82.80
C PRO A 500 -28.37 -28.27 84.06
N MET A 501 -28.72 -29.54 84.29
CA MET A 501 -29.43 -29.95 85.51
C MET A 501 -28.65 -29.71 86.82
N ARG A 502 -27.31 -29.74 86.81
CA ARG A 502 -26.51 -29.41 88.01
C ARG A 502 -26.50 -27.91 88.32
N ARG A 503 -26.52 -27.04 87.31
CA ARG A 503 -26.73 -25.59 87.51
C ARG A 503 -28.12 -25.30 88.11
N ALA A 504 -29.16 -26.00 87.65
CA ALA A 504 -30.50 -25.84 88.19
C ALA A 504 -30.60 -26.25 89.68
N MET A 505 -29.93 -27.34 90.08
CA MET A 505 -29.91 -27.84 91.47
C MET A 505 -29.17 -26.91 92.45
N GLN A 506 -28.17 -26.15 92.00
CA GLN A 506 -27.46 -25.19 92.87
C GLN A 506 -28.28 -23.93 93.16
N ASN A 507 -29.14 -23.51 92.24
CA ASN A 507 -30.00 -22.33 92.40
C ASN A 507 -31.26 -22.60 93.24
N SER A 508 -31.51 -23.84 93.65
CA SER A 508 -32.65 -24.25 94.49
C SER A 508 -32.30 -24.48 95.96
N ALA A 509 -31.17 -23.95 96.43
CA ALA A 509 -30.65 -24.13 97.80
C ALA A 509 -30.39 -22.80 98.54
N HIS A 510 -31.18 -21.76 98.24
CA HIS A 510 -31.26 -20.48 98.97
C HIS A 510 -32.71 -20.15 99.26
#